data_AF-A0A1E7FYT5-F1
#
_entry.id   AF-A0A1E7FYT5-F1
#
_cell.length_a   1.000
_cell.length_b   1.000
_cell.length_c   1.000
_cell.angle_alpha   90.00
_cell.angle_beta   90.00
_cell.angle_gamma   90.00
#
_symmetry.space_group_name_H-M   'P 1'
#
loop_
_entity.id
_entity.type
_entity.pdbx_description
1 polymer ?
#
loop_
_entity_poly.entity_id
_entity_poly.type
_entity_poly.pdbx_seq_one_letter_code
_entity_poly.pdbx_strand_id
1 'polypeptide(L)'
;MGGFKKEDIQKEDLLDRLCGDVSYFADTRFRFLIEWDPSSLTNSSLRWLPLHHAASKSSIRGFGSVFEAGIKYFPNKKGISLLFHSPLHFGPAPFRLAWDRFGYDEVMKIVEDTLIRYSDTPINITEALMMAAMNKNIHLACVYFLIRRQPDILHKLLSSKQATVTAMTIDSSTNEATSNNCDSEKLKRKKGT
;
A
#
# COMPACT_ATOMS: atom_id res chain seq x y z
N MET A 1 27.11 -14.02 -28.20
CA MET A 1 27.30 -13.96 -26.74
C MET A 1 25.94 -13.80 -26.10
N GLY A 2 25.53 -14.69 -25.21
CA GLY A 2 24.25 -14.57 -24.49
C GLY A 2 24.37 -13.48 -23.43
N GLY A 3 23.72 -12.35 -23.64
CA GLY A 3 23.67 -11.26 -22.67
C GLY A 3 22.66 -11.57 -21.57
N PHE A 4 23.06 -11.40 -20.31
CA PHE A 4 22.15 -11.42 -19.16
C PHE A 4 21.10 -10.33 -19.33
N LYS A 5 19.82 -10.70 -19.29
CA LYS A 5 18.69 -9.78 -19.45
C LYS A 5 17.87 -9.69 -18.18
N LYS A 6 17.05 -8.65 -18.12
CA LYS A 6 16.10 -8.43 -17.02
C LYS A 6 15.18 -9.63 -16.82
N GLU A 7 14.74 -10.26 -17.92
CA GLU A 7 13.82 -11.39 -17.89
C GLU A 7 14.45 -12.62 -17.23
N ASP A 8 15.79 -12.76 -17.28
CA ASP A 8 16.50 -13.87 -16.66
C ASP A 8 16.42 -13.81 -15.13
N ILE A 9 16.27 -12.62 -14.53
CA ILE A 9 16.10 -12.45 -13.08
C ILE A 9 14.85 -13.20 -12.59
N GLN A 10 13.75 -13.01 -13.30
CA GLN A 10 12.46 -13.63 -12.96
C GLN A 10 12.42 -15.08 -13.44
N LYS A 11 12.93 -15.37 -14.64
CA LYS A 11 12.89 -16.71 -15.23
C LYS A 11 13.69 -17.74 -14.43
N GLU A 12 14.82 -17.34 -13.87
CA GLU A 12 15.72 -18.22 -13.12
C GLU A 12 15.54 -18.09 -11.59
N ASP A 13 14.54 -17.31 -11.14
CA ASP A 13 14.25 -17.01 -9.74
C ASP A 13 15.50 -16.57 -8.95
N LEU A 14 16.36 -15.77 -9.58
CA LEU A 14 17.70 -15.44 -9.04
C LEU A 14 17.60 -14.78 -7.67
N LEU A 15 16.58 -13.94 -7.49
CA LEU A 15 16.36 -13.23 -6.25
C LEU A 15 15.88 -14.15 -5.12
N ASP A 16 15.00 -15.11 -5.43
CA ASP A 16 14.50 -16.08 -4.45
C ASP A 16 15.61 -17.01 -3.97
N ARG A 17 16.47 -17.46 -4.89
CA ARG A 17 17.66 -18.26 -4.56
C ARG A 17 18.62 -17.49 -3.67
N LEU A 18 18.85 -16.22 -3.97
CA LEU A 18 19.74 -15.36 -3.20
C LEU A 18 19.21 -15.08 -1.79
N CYS A 19 17.90 -14.80 -1.68
CA CYS A 19 17.25 -14.54 -0.39
C CYS A 19 17.08 -15.83 0.44
N GLY A 20 17.09 -16.99 -0.22
CA GLY A 20 16.95 -18.31 0.39
C GLY A 20 18.26 -18.95 0.83
N ASP A 21 19.41 -18.32 0.59
CA ASP A 21 20.70 -18.85 1.01
C ASP A 21 20.83 -18.82 2.54
N VAL A 22 21.10 -19.99 3.13
CA VAL A 22 21.20 -20.19 4.57
C VAL A 22 22.59 -19.79 5.10
N SER A 23 23.60 -19.81 4.24
CA SER A 23 25.01 -19.61 4.63
C SER A 23 25.41 -18.14 4.68
N TYR A 24 24.95 -17.34 3.70
CA TYR A 24 25.34 -15.94 3.58
C TYR A 24 24.35 -15.15 2.70
N PHE A 25 23.98 -13.95 3.16
CA PHE A 25 23.18 -13.03 2.35
C PHE A 25 24.09 -12.11 1.55
N ALA A 26 24.18 -12.33 0.23
CA ALA A 26 25.02 -11.54 -0.66
C ALA A 26 24.38 -10.18 -1.01
N ASP A 27 24.41 -9.26 -0.04
CA ASP A 27 23.76 -7.94 -0.10
C ASP A 27 24.11 -7.14 -1.37
N THR A 28 25.38 -7.15 -1.81
CA THR A 28 25.81 -6.48 -3.05
C THR A 28 25.12 -7.06 -4.29
N ARG A 29 24.99 -8.39 -4.38
CA ARG A 29 24.31 -9.05 -5.51
C ARG A 29 22.80 -8.80 -5.45
N PHE A 30 22.25 -8.80 -4.24
CA PHE A 30 20.84 -8.51 -4.01
C PHE A 30 20.50 -7.10 -4.52
N ARG A 31 21.26 -6.09 -4.08
CA ARG A 31 21.07 -4.70 -4.53
C ARG A 31 21.18 -4.57 -6.05
N PHE A 32 22.17 -5.20 -6.66
CA PHE A 32 22.34 -5.20 -8.11
C PHE A 32 21.09 -5.74 -8.84
N LEU A 33 20.57 -6.89 -8.41
CA LEU A 33 19.37 -7.49 -9.03
C LEU A 33 18.12 -6.63 -8.83
N ILE A 34 17.96 -6.05 -7.63
CA ILE A 34 16.82 -5.18 -7.32
C ILE A 34 16.87 -3.86 -8.08
N GLU A 35 18.04 -3.23 -8.18
CA GLU A 35 18.20 -2.00 -8.96
C GLU A 35 17.90 -2.23 -10.44
N TRP A 36 18.21 -3.42 -10.94
CA TRP A 36 17.91 -3.83 -12.31
C TRP A 36 16.41 -4.14 -12.53
N ASP A 37 15.79 -4.88 -11.61
CA ASP A 37 14.37 -5.19 -11.67
C ASP A 37 13.69 -5.24 -10.29
N PRO A 38 13.15 -4.11 -9.82
CA PRO A 38 12.42 -4.11 -8.55
C PRO A 38 11.18 -4.99 -8.56
N SER A 39 10.55 -5.20 -9.73
CA SER A 39 9.29 -5.96 -9.83
C SER A 39 9.42 -7.41 -9.35
N SER A 40 10.65 -7.95 -9.38
CA SER A 40 11.01 -9.27 -8.82
C SER A 40 10.75 -9.40 -7.31
N LEU A 41 10.68 -8.30 -6.54
CA LEU A 41 10.27 -8.33 -5.12
C LEU A 41 8.80 -8.70 -4.93
N THR A 42 7.98 -8.45 -5.94
CA THR A 42 6.52 -8.60 -5.90
C THR A 42 6.01 -9.72 -6.82
N ASN A 43 6.86 -10.20 -7.73
CA ASN A 43 6.53 -11.18 -8.73
C ASN A 43 7.49 -12.36 -8.61
N SER A 44 7.03 -13.45 -7.98
CA SER A 44 7.76 -14.71 -7.92
C SER A 44 6.97 -15.80 -8.62
N SER A 45 7.67 -16.62 -9.38
CA SER A 45 7.11 -17.82 -10.02
C SER A 45 6.76 -18.90 -8.99
N LEU A 46 7.43 -18.89 -7.83
CA LEU A 46 7.37 -19.93 -6.80
C LEU A 46 6.31 -19.69 -5.72
N ARG A 47 5.38 -18.74 -5.95
CA ARG A 47 4.34 -18.27 -5.01
C ARG A 47 4.87 -17.62 -3.72
N TRP A 48 6.07 -17.94 -3.27
CA TRP A 48 6.77 -17.25 -2.20
C TRP A 48 7.53 -16.05 -2.73
N LEU A 49 7.36 -14.91 -2.08
CA LEU A 49 8.13 -13.72 -2.41
C LEU A 49 9.54 -13.81 -1.82
N PRO A 50 10.51 -13.05 -2.35
CA PRO A 50 11.87 -12.98 -1.78
C PRO A 50 11.89 -12.73 -0.27
N LEU A 51 10.93 -11.94 0.24
CA LEU A 51 10.80 -11.68 1.68
C LEU A 51 10.41 -12.93 2.49
N HIS A 52 9.66 -13.89 1.93
CA HIS A 52 9.39 -15.18 2.57
C HIS A 52 10.68 -15.99 2.70
N HIS A 53 11.48 -16.04 1.63
CA HIS A 53 12.77 -16.72 1.63
C HIS A 53 13.72 -16.09 2.66
N ALA A 54 13.79 -14.77 2.70
CA ALA A 54 14.63 -14.06 3.66
C ALA A 54 14.20 -14.30 5.11
N ALA A 55 12.89 -14.24 5.39
CA ALA A 55 12.34 -14.53 6.71
C ALA A 55 12.61 -15.99 7.14
N SER A 56 12.42 -16.95 6.24
CA SER A 56 12.53 -18.38 6.53
C SER A 56 13.99 -18.87 6.62
N LYS A 57 14.89 -18.37 5.76
CA LYS A 57 16.21 -18.96 5.54
C LYS A 57 17.38 -18.00 5.80
N SER A 58 17.24 -16.71 5.52
CA SER A 58 18.34 -15.74 5.63
C SER A 58 18.66 -15.31 7.07
N SER A 59 19.58 -14.37 7.26
CA SER A 59 19.80 -13.71 8.55
C SER A 59 18.76 -12.61 8.80
N ILE A 60 18.63 -12.15 10.04
CA ILE A 60 17.78 -11.00 10.39
C ILE A 60 18.17 -9.73 9.61
N ARG A 61 19.47 -9.57 9.29
CA ARG A 61 19.98 -8.50 8.41
C ARG A 61 19.52 -8.69 6.96
N GLY A 62 19.58 -9.91 6.44
CA GLY A 62 19.09 -10.22 5.09
C GLY A 62 17.59 -9.98 4.97
N PHE A 63 16.81 -10.39 5.96
CA PHE A 63 15.39 -10.02 6.08
C PHE A 63 15.19 -8.50 6.06
N GLY A 64 15.97 -7.77 6.86
CA GLY A 64 15.96 -6.31 6.88
C GLY A 64 16.26 -5.68 5.52
N SER A 65 17.31 -6.12 4.82
CA SER A 65 17.67 -5.63 3.48
C SER A 65 16.54 -5.85 2.47
N VAL A 66 15.90 -7.02 2.48
CA VAL A 66 14.80 -7.33 1.55
C VAL A 66 13.55 -6.53 1.89
N PHE A 67 13.22 -6.39 3.17
CA PHE A 67 12.10 -5.55 3.62
C PHE A 67 12.31 -4.09 3.23
N GLU A 68 13.50 -3.56 3.49
CA GLU A 68 13.89 -2.20 3.15
C GLU A 68 13.79 -1.94 1.63
N ALA A 69 14.25 -2.87 0.79
CA ALA A 69 14.07 -2.78 -0.64
C ALA A 69 12.57 -2.73 -1.04
N GLY A 70 11.73 -3.53 -0.37
CA GLY A 70 10.28 -3.48 -0.55
C GLY A 70 9.68 -2.11 -0.27
N ILE A 71 10.10 -1.46 0.83
CA ILE A 71 9.66 -0.10 1.17
C ILE A 71 10.21 0.93 0.17
N LYS A 72 11.49 0.85 -0.18
CA LYS A 72 12.18 1.79 -1.08
C LYS A 72 11.56 1.82 -2.49
N TYR A 73 11.36 0.66 -3.11
CA TYR A 73 10.91 0.59 -4.50
C TYR A 73 9.40 0.52 -4.66
N PHE A 74 8.68 0.15 -3.61
CA PHE A 74 7.22 0.10 -3.62
C PHE A 74 6.62 0.92 -2.47
N PRO A 75 6.88 2.24 -2.44
CA PRO A 75 6.30 3.11 -1.45
C PRO A 75 4.76 3.15 -1.60
N ASN A 76 4.09 3.78 -0.66
CA ASN A 76 2.66 4.12 -0.73
C ASN A 76 1.65 2.97 -0.69
N LYS A 77 2.03 1.69 -0.50
CA LYS A 77 1.10 0.57 -0.16
C LYS A 77 1.74 -0.81 -0.23
N LYS A 78 2.48 -1.06 -1.30
CA LYS A 78 2.89 -2.40 -1.72
C LYS A 78 4.01 -2.91 -0.81
N GLY A 79 4.97 -2.06 -0.46
CA GLY A 79 6.08 -2.42 0.42
C GLY A 79 5.64 -2.97 1.77
N ILE A 80 4.76 -2.25 2.49
CA ILE A 80 4.26 -2.73 3.78
C ILE A 80 3.39 -3.99 3.64
N SER A 81 2.64 -4.09 2.54
CA SER A 81 1.81 -5.27 2.26
C SER A 81 2.64 -6.53 1.99
N LEU A 82 3.89 -6.42 1.51
CA LEU A 82 4.79 -7.56 1.32
C LEU A 82 5.05 -8.31 2.64
N LEU A 83 5.17 -7.57 3.74
CA LEU A 83 5.42 -8.13 5.07
C LEU A 83 4.28 -9.05 5.54
N PHE A 84 3.06 -8.76 5.10
CA PHE A 84 1.85 -9.49 5.47
C PHE A 84 1.27 -10.31 4.31
N HIS A 85 2.00 -10.43 3.19
CA HIS A 85 1.57 -11.22 2.06
C HIS A 85 1.56 -12.70 2.46
N SER A 86 0.41 -13.34 2.42
CA SER A 86 0.24 -14.77 2.67
C SER A 86 -0.52 -15.34 1.47
N PRO A 87 0.18 -16.01 0.54
CA PRO A 87 -0.50 -16.62 -0.59
C PRO A 87 -1.41 -17.73 -0.06
N LEU A 88 -2.70 -17.65 -0.40
CA LEU A 88 -3.73 -18.60 0.06
C LEU A 88 -3.24 -20.05 -0.18
N HIS A 89 -3.11 -20.83 0.90
CA HIS A 89 -2.65 -22.24 0.91
C HIS A 89 -1.13 -22.50 0.81
N PHE A 90 -0.26 -21.48 0.79
CA PHE A 90 1.20 -21.68 0.60
C PHE A 90 2.08 -21.35 1.79
N GLY A 91 1.49 -20.89 2.90
CA GLY A 91 2.20 -20.72 4.15
C GLY A 91 1.96 -19.38 4.84
N PRO A 92 2.62 -19.19 6.00
CA PRO A 92 2.49 -17.98 6.79
C PRO A 92 3.13 -16.78 6.08
N ALA A 93 2.65 -15.58 6.43
CA ALA A 93 3.22 -14.34 5.94
C ALA A 93 4.69 -14.16 6.39
N PRO A 94 5.52 -13.38 5.66
CA PRO A 94 6.91 -13.14 6.03
C PRO A 94 7.06 -12.60 7.45
N PHE A 95 6.14 -11.73 7.89
CA PHE A 95 6.13 -11.24 9.27
C PHE A 95 6.09 -12.37 10.30
N ARG A 96 5.21 -13.35 10.06
CA ARG A 96 5.03 -14.47 10.99
C ARG A 96 6.24 -15.39 10.95
N LEU A 97 6.78 -15.68 9.77
CA LEU A 97 8.02 -16.45 9.60
C LEU A 97 9.20 -15.81 10.35
N ALA A 98 9.38 -14.50 10.16
CA ALA A 98 10.46 -13.75 10.79
C ALA A 98 10.27 -13.70 12.30
N TRP A 99 9.04 -13.45 12.78
CA TRP A 99 8.73 -13.44 14.20
C TRP A 99 9.04 -14.80 14.83
N ASP A 100 8.52 -15.90 14.28
CA ASP A 100 8.73 -17.24 14.83
C ASP A 100 10.22 -17.61 14.94
N ARG A 101 11.08 -17.00 14.10
CA ARG A 101 12.52 -17.29 14.05
C ARG A 101 13.40 -16.33 14.85
N PHE A 102 13.14 -15.03 14.78
CA PHE A 102 14.01 -13.98 15.35
C PHE A 102 13.39 -13.30 16.58
N GLY A 103 12.12 -13.56 16.86
CA GLY A 103 11.38 -12.91 17.94
C GLY A 103 10.70 -11.61 17.48
N TYR A 104 9.63 -11.25 18.20
CA TYR A 104 8.79 -10.11 17.86
C TYR A 104 9.55 -8.79 17.92
N ASP A 105 10.32 -8.58 19.00
CA ASP A 105 10.98 -7.30 19.28
C ASP A 105 12.05 -6.97 18.24
N GLU A 106 12.87 -7.94 17.81
CA GLU A 106 13.87 -7.72 16.76
C GLU A 106 13.23 -7.41 15.41
N VAL A 107 12.20 -8.16 15.04
CA VAL A 107 11.49 -7.95 13.77
C VAL A 107 10.79 -6.61 13.77
N MET A 108 10.08 -6.25 14.83
CA MET A 108 9.42 -4.95 14.94
C MET A 108 10.40 -3.80 14.95
N LYS A 109 11.56 -3.94 15.59
CA LYS A 109 12.62 -2.93 15.54
C LYS A 109 13.06 -2.67 14.09
N ILE A 110 13.33 -3.72 13.30
CA ILE A 110 13.69 -3.56 11.89
C ILE A 110 12.56 -2.89 11.09
N VAL A 111 11.31 -3.31 11.33
CA VAL A 111 10.16 -2.73 10.64
C VAL A 111 10.05 -1.24 10.93
N GLU A 112 10.04 -0.85 12.20
CA GLU A 112 9.93 0.55 12.61
C GLU A 112 11.14 1.39 12.16
N ASP A 113 12.37 0.90 12.36
CA ASP A 113 13.58 1.61 11.93
C ASP A 113 13.56 1.85 10.42
N THR A 114 13.08 0.89 9.64
CA THR A 114 12.93 1.04 8.19
C THR A 114 11.85 2.06 7.85
N LEU A 115 10.69 2.01 8.49
CA LEU A 115 9.61 2.97 8.24
C LEU A 115 10.02 4.40 8.62
N ILE A 116 10.81 4.57 9.68
CA ILE A 116 11.38 5.87 10.08
C ILE A 116 12.38 6.37 9.04
N ARG A 117 13.28 5.51 8.55
CA ARG A 117 14.25 5.90 7.51
C ARG A 117 13.61 6.39 6.21
N TYR A 118 12.42 5.92 5.88
CA TYR A 118 11.70 6.28 4.66
C TYR A 118 10.49 7.20 4.93
N SER A 119 10.52 7.96 6.03
CA SER A 119 9.44 8.88 6.40
C SER A 119 9.16 9.97 5.36
N ASP A 120 10.14 10.31 4.53
CA ASP A 120 10.02 11.32 3.46
C ASP A 120 9.07 10.88 2.33
N THR A 121 8.85 9.57 2.21
CA THR A 121 7.82 8.96 1.36
C THR A 121 6.79 8.25 2.25
N PRO A 122 5.95 9.00 2.96
CA PRO A 122 5.09 8.44 4.00
C PRO A 122 4.08 7.45 3.40
N ILE A 123 3.85 6.34 4.11
CA ILE A 123 2.82 5.38 3.74
C ILE A 123 1.47 6.09 3.76
N ASN A 124 0.74 6.01 2.64
CA ASN A 124 -0.68 6.36 2.61
C ASN A 124 -1.47 5.30 3.40
N ILE A 125 -1.66 5.53 4.70
CA ILE A 125 -2.31 4.57 5.61
C ILE A 125 -3.73 4.26 5.16
N THR A 126 -4.49 5.26 4.68
CA THR A 126 -5.83 5.07 4.10
C THR A 126 -5.82 4.05 2.97
N GLU A 127 -4.97 4.26 1.97
CA GLU A 127 -4.92 3.40 0.79
C GLU A 127 -4.39 2.01 1.13
N ALA A 128 -3.36 1.93 1.98
CA ALA A 128 -2.82 0.67 2.48
C ALA A 128 -3.88 -0.13 3.26
N LEU A 129 -4.69 0.54 4.09
CA LEU A 129 -5.75 -0.09 4.87
C LEU A 129 -6.84 -0.66 3.96
N MET A 130 -7.30 0.12 2.97
CA MET A 130 -8.29 -0.33 1.99
C MET A 130 -7.77 -1.53 1.18
N MET A 131 -6.53 -1.48 0.73
CA MET A 131 -5.91 -2.58 -0.03
C MET A 131 -5.76 -3.83 0.81
N ALA A 132 -5.29 -3.70 2.06
CA ALA A 132 -5.15 -4.82 2.98
C ALA A 132 -6.51 -5.47 3.29
N ALA A 133 -7.56 -4.67 3.45
CA ALA A 133 -8.91 -5.17 3.69
C ALA A 133 -9.56 -5.86 2.47
N MET A 134 -9.23 -5.42 1.25
CA MET A 134 -9.79 -5.97 0.00
C MET A 134 -9.03 -7.18 -0.55
N ASN A 135 -7.75 -7.34 -0.19
CA ASN A 135 -6.88 -8.35 -0.79
C ASN A 135 -6.82 -9.63 0.06
N LYS A 136 -7.40 -10.71 -0.44
CA LYS A 136 -7.41 -12.04 0.22
C LYS A 136 -6.01 -12.63 0.49
N ASN A 137 -4.97 -12.15 -0.20
CA ASN A 137 -3.60 -12.59 0.00
C ASN A 137 -2.84 -11.75 1.04
N ILE A 138 -3.52 -10.82 1.73
CA ILE A 138 -2.93 -10.02 2.80
C ILE A 138 -3.52 -10.51 4.13
N HIS A 139 -2.65 -10.85 5.07
CA HIS A 139 -3.05 -11.30 6.38
C HIS A 139 -3.72 -10.17 7.18
N LEU A 140 -4.76 -10.48 7.94
CA LEU A 140 -5.53 -9.52 8.76
C LEU A 140 -4.64 -8.72 9.74
N ALA A 141 -3.51 -9.28 10.16
CA ALA A 141 -2.52 -8.56 10.97
C ALA A 141 -2.04 -7.26 10.32
N CYS A 142 -2.02 -7.15 8.98
CA CYS A 142 -1.72 -5.91 8.28
C CYS A 142 -2.73 -4.81 8.62
N VAL A 143 -4.02 -5.14 8.65
CA VAL A 143 -5.11 -4.21 8.99
C VAL A 143 -4.94 -3.73 10.44
N TYR A 144 -4.72 -4.65 11.38
CA TYR A 144 -4.46 -4.29 12.77
C TYR A 144 -3.20 -3.44 12.95
N PHE A 145 -2.13 -3.77 12.22
CA PHE A 145 -0.89 -3.01 12.23
C PHE A 145 -1.14 -1.56 11.76
N LEU A 146 -1.82 -1.37 10.63
CA LEU A 146 -2.12 -0.05 10.07
C LEU A 146 -3.03 0.78 10.99
N ILE A 147 -4.06 0.18 11.60
CA ILE A 147 -4.93 0.88 12.57
C ILE A 147 -4.14 1.30 13.80
N ARG A 148 -3.24 0.46 14.33
CA ARG A 148 -2.42 0.82 15.49
C ARG A 148 -1.47 1.98 15.21
N ARG A 149 -0.97 2.12 13.98
CA ARG A 149 -0.13 3.25 13.58
C ARG A 149 -0.90 4.56 13.51
N GLN A 150 -2.17 4.51 13.16
CA GLN A 150 -3.02 5.68 13.09
C GLN A 150 -4.44 5.35 13.60
N PRO A 151 -4.67 5.39 14.92
CA PRO A 151 -5.93 4.93 15.52
C PRO A 151 -7.14 5.77 15.10
N ASP A 152 -6.94 7.03 14.71
CA ASP A 152 -8.00 7.93 14.26
C ASP A 152 -8.38 7.74 12.76
N ILE A 153 -7.73 6.81 12.06
CA ILE A 153 -7.92 6.62 10.62
C ILE A 153 -9.37 6.31 10.24
N LEU A 154 -10.05 5.47 11.02
CA LEU A 154 -11.43 5.09 10.74
C LEU A 154 -12.38 6.29 10.85
N HIS A 155 -12.18 7.14 11.87
CA HIS A 155 -12.95 8.38 12.02
C HIS A 155 -12.71 9.33 10.84
N LYS A 156 -11.44 9.52 10.44
CA LYS A 156 -11.08 10.37 9.28
C LYS A 156 -11.76 9.89 7.99
N LEU A 157 -11.79 8.58 7.75
CA LEU A 157 -12.45 8.00 6.58
C LEU A 157 -13.97 8.21 6.58
N LEU A 158 -14.60 8.09 7.75
CA LEU A 158 -16.04 8.30 7.90
C LEU A 158 -16.42 9.79 7.75
N SER A 159 -15.64 10.71 8.32
CA SER A 159 -15.86 12.15 8.21
C SER A 159 -15.64 12.68 6.79
N SER A 160 -14.68 12.13 6.05
CA SER A 160 -14.45 12.50 4.64
C SER A 160 -15.67 12.21 3.77
N LYS A 161 -16.37 11.08 4.00
CA LYS A 161 -17.60 10.76 3.27
C LYS A 161 -18.74 11.75 3.54
N GLN A 162 -18.90 12.19 4.78
CA GLN A 162 -19.94 13.16 5.11
C GLN A 162 -19.75 14.48 4.37
N ALA A 163 -18.52 14.99 4.30
CA ALA A 163 -18.22 16.23 3.58
C ALA A 163 -18.56 16.16 2.08
N THR A 164 -18.35 15.01 1.42
CA THR A 164 -18.71 14.82 0.01
C THR A 164 -20.23 14.76 -0.21
N VAL A 165 -20.97 14.13 0.71
CA VAL A 165 -22.43 14.02 0.62
C VAL A 165 -23.10 15.38 0.81
N THR A 166 -22.66 16.20 1.78
CA THR A 166 -23.20 17.55 1.97
C THR A 166 -22.90 18.49 0.81
N ALA A 167 -21.72 18.40 0.19
CA ALA A 167 -21.40 19.19 -1.01
C ALA A 167 -22.32 18.85 -2.20
N MET A 168 -22.63 17.57 -2.42
CA MET A 168 -23.54 17.13 -3.48
C MET A 168 -25.01 17.52 -3.23
N THR A 169 -25.43 17.63 -1.98
CA THR A 169 -26.81 18.05 -1.65
C THR A 169 -27.03 19.55 -1.79
N ILE A 170 -26.00 20.37 -1.56
CA ILE A 170 -26.11 21.83 -1.71
C ILE A 170 -26.23 22.22 -3.18
N ASP A 171 -25.49 21.57 -4.09
CA ASP A 171 -25.51 21.87 -5.54
C ASP A 171 -26.86 21.53 -6.23
N SER A 172 -27.65 20.61 -5.66
CA SER A 172 -28.96 20.24 -6.21
C SER A 172 -30.14 21.11 -5.73
N SER A 173 -29.89 22.16 -4.94
CA SER A 173 -30.96 22.94 -4.28
C SER A 173 -31.13 24.39 -4.78
N THR A 174 -30.50 24.75 -5.88
CA THR A 174 -30.67 26.08 -6.51
C THR A 174 -31.17 25.91 -7.94
N ASN A 175 -32.49 25.77 -8.13
CA ASN A 175 -33.22 26.16 -9.34
C ASN A 175 -34.72 25.83 -9.17
N GLU A 176 -35.45 26.61 -8.36
CA GLU A 176 -36.90 26.74 -8.54
C GLU A 176 -37.43 27.95 -7.76
N ALA A 177 -37.23 29.14 -8.31
CA ALA A 177 -38.12 30.26 -8.09
C ALA A 177 -37.91 31.28 -9.22
N THR A 178 -38.92 31.46 -10.06
CA THR A 178 -39.63 32.73 -10.29
C THR A 178 -40.19 32.75 -11.72
N SER A 179 -41.52 32.86 -11.84
CA SER A 179 -42.22 33.71 -12.83
C SER A 179 -43.58 33.10 -13.21
N ASN A 180 -44.63 33.49 -12.47
CA ASN A 180 -46.01 33.35 -12.92
C ASN A 180 -46.65 34.75 -12.97
N ASN A 181 -47.09 35.14 -14.19
CA ASN A 181 -48.11 36.14 -14.56
C ASN A 181 -47.89 37.63 -14.17
N CYS A 182 -48.37 38.63 -14.91
CA CYS A 182 -49.53 38.69 -15.79
C CYS A 182 -49.38 39.84 -16.80
N ASP A 183 -49.77 39.58 -18.04
CA ASP A 183 -50.13 40.57 -19.05
C ASP A 183 -51.48 41.23 -18.70
N SER A 184 -51.59 42.56 -18.88
CA SER A 184 -52.72 43.20 -19.59
C SER A 184 -52.61 44.72 -19.64
N GLU A 185 -52.43 45.20 -20.86
CA GLU A 185 -52.85 46.45 -21.52
C GLU A 185 -53.33 47.73 -20.79
N LYS A 186 -52.69 48.82 -21.23
CA LYS A 186 -53.15 50.20 -21.52
C LYS A 186 -54.65 50.55 -21.34
N LEU A 187 -54.90 51.65 -20.61
CA LEU A 187 -55.87 52.68 -21.04
C LEU A 187 -55.54 54.08 -20.46
N LYS A 188 -55.51 55.06 -21.37
CA LYS A 188 -55.34 56.50 -21.13
C LYS A 188 -56.63 57.10 -20.50
N ARG A 189 -56.52 58.06 -19.56
CA ARG A 189 -57.10 59.44 -19.68
C ARG A 189 -56.98 60.31 -18.41
N LYS A 190 -56.41 61.50 -18.65
CA LYS A 190 -56.79 62.88 -18.25
C LYS A 190 -56.75 63.35 -16.77
N LYS A 191 -55.98 64.43 -16.60
CA LYS A 191 -55.99 65.49 -15.57
C LYS A 191 -57.40 66.02 -15.24
N GLY A 192 -57.62 66.26 -13.94
CA GLY A 192 -57.76 67.60 -13.34
C GLY A 192 -59.05 68.38 -13.60
N THR A 193 -59.70 68.71 -12.48
CA THR A 193 -60.51 69.88 -12.10
C THR A 193 -60.66 71.02 -13.12
#